data_AF-G9M7M1-F1
#
_entry.id   AF-G9M7M1-F1
#
_cell.length_a   1.000
_cell.length_b   1.000
_cell.length_c   1.000
_cell.angle_alpha   90.00
_cell.angle_beta   90.00
_cell.angle_gamma   90.00
#
_symmetry.space_group_name_H-M   'P 1'
#
loop_
_entity.id
_entity.type
_entity.pdbx_description
1 polymer ?
#
loop_
_entity_poly.entity_id
_entity_poly.type
_entity_poly.pdbx_seq_one_letter_code
_entity_poly.pdbx_strand_id
1 'polypeptide(L)'
;VQDIDDTAMAFRLLRLHGYQVSADVFKNFEKEGEYFCFAGQSNQAVTGMFNLYRASQLAFSREEILKNAKEFSFNYLQGKQERDELIDKWIIMKDLPGEIGFALEIPWYASLPRVETRFYI
;
A
#
# COMPACT_ATOMS: atom_id res chain seq x y z
N VAL A 1 -18.26 8.28 -2.43
CA VAL A 1 -17.63 7.33 -1.50
C VAL A 1 -16.19 7.20 -1.95
N GLN A 2 -15.23 7.39 -1.07
CA GLN A 2 -13.80 7.21 -1.36
C GLN A 2 -13.37 5.82 -0.88
N ASP A 3 -12.47 5.18 -1.60
CA ASP A 3 -11.78 3.97 -1.17
C ASP A 3 -10.27 4.23 -0.99
N ILE A 4 -9.63 3.38 -0.19
CA ILE A 4 -8.22 3.53 0.15
C ILE A 4 -7.29 3.21 -1.03
N ASP A 5 -7.74 2.41 -1.98
CA ASP A 5 -6.91 1.92 -3.08
C ASP A 5 -6.62 3.06 -4.06
N ASP A 6 -7.68 3.70 -4.56
CA ASP A 6 -7.61 4.89 -5.40
C ASP A 6 -6.91 6.05 -4.67
N THR A 7 -7.25 6.25 -3.39
CA THR A 7 -6.64 7.31 -2.56
C THR A 7 -5.13 7.11 -2.41
N ALA A 8 -4.68 5.88 -2.12
CA ALA A 8 -3.27 5.56 -1.95
C ALA A 8 -2.49 5.70 -3.26
N MET A 9 -3.05 5.22 -4.37
CA MET A 9 -2.43 5.32 -5.69
C MET A 9 -2.30 6.79 -6.12
N ALA A 10 -3.38 7.57 -6.03
CA ALA A 10 -3.37 8.98 -6.37
C ALA A 10 -2.40 9.77 -5.49
N PHE A 11 -2.43 9.56 -4.17
CA PHE A 11 -1.52 10.19 -3.22
C PHE A 11 -0.06 9.95 -3.59
N ARG A 12 0.32 8.68 -3.83
CA ARG A 12 1.69 8.30 -4.17
C ARG A 12 2.16 8.96 -5.46
N LEU A 13 1.35 8.89 -6.52
CA LEU A 13 1.71 9.46 -7.81
C LEU A 13 1.79 10.98 -7.74
N LEU A 14 0.79 11.66 -7.17
CA LEU A 14 0.81 13.11 -7.02
C LEU A 14 2.04 13.58 -6.23
N ARG A 15 2.36 12.91 -5.11
CA ARG A 15 3.53 13.26 -4.30
C ARG A 15 4.85 13.04 -5.04
N LEU A 16 5.03 11.90 -5.72
CA LEU A 16 6.23 11.63 -6.53
C LEU A 16 6.44 12.67 -7.63
N HIS A 17 5.36 13.21 -8.17
CA HIS A 17 5.38 14.22 -9.22
C HIS A 17 5.35 15.67 -8.70
N GLY A 18 5.59 15.89 -7.40
CA GLY A 18 5.83 17.21 -6.83
C GLY A 18 4.57 17.99 -6.40
N TYR A 19 3.40 17.37 -6.44
CA TYR A 19 2.17 18.00 -5.95
C TYR A 19 2.09 17.96 -4.42
N GLN A 20 1.55 19.03 -3.84
CA GLN A 20 1.32 19.12 -2.40
C GLN A 20 0.04 18.36 -2.04
N VAL A 21 0.21 17.17 -1.47
CA VAL A 21 -0.89 16.32 -0.99
C VAL A 21 -0.67 15.99 0.49
N SER A 22 -1.72 16.16 1.32
CA SER A 22 -1.65 15.86 2.75
C SER A 22 -1.89 14.37 2.99
N ALA A 23 -1.10 13.77 3.89
CA ALA A 23 -1.32 12.42 4.38
C ALA A 23 -2.59 12.28 5.26
N ASP A 24 -3.21 13.39 5.66
CA ASP A 24 -4.44 13.38 6.46
C ASP A 24 -5.61 12.68 5.76
N VAL A 25 -5.56 12.52 4.43
CA VAL A 25 -6.57 11.75 3.67
C VAL A 25 -6.72 10.31 4.19
N PHE A 26 -5.65 9.73 4.76
CA PHE A 26 -5.66 8.36 5.28
C PHE A 26 -6.36 8.22 6.63
N LYS A 27 -6.59 9.31 7.38
CA LYS A 27 -7.31 9.29 8.66
C LYS A 27 -8.76 8.80 8.51
N ASN A 28 -9.35 8.97 7.33
CA ASN A 28 -10.72 8.50 7.06
C ASN A 28 -10.82 6.98 6.96
N PHE A 29 -9.69 6.30 6.75
CA PHE A 29 -9.62 4.85 6.55
C PHE A 29 -8.98 4.12 7.73
N GLU A 30 -8.49 4.88 8.73
CA GLU A 30 -7.86 4.36 9.92
C GLU A 30 -8.90 4.20 11.04
N LYS A 31 -8.85 3.07 11.73
CA LYS A 31 -9.61 2.83 12.96
C LYS A 31 -8.82 1.89 13.86
N GLU A 32 -8.49 2.36 15.06
CA GLU A 32 -7.80 1.57 16.10
C GLU A 32 -6.44 1.02 15.64
N GLY A 33 -5.73 1.75 14.78
CA GLY A 33 -4.43 1.38 14.21
C GLY A 33 -4.52 0.49 12.97
N GLU A 34 -5.72 0.05 12.58
CA GLU A 34 -5.96 -0.71 11.36
C GLU A 34 -6.47 0.16 10.22
N TYR A 35 -6.22 -0.26 8.98
CA TYR A 35 -6.67 0.43 7.77
C TYR A 35 -7.65 -0.42 6.97
N PHE A 36 -8.66 0.24 6.39
CA PHE A 36 -9.76 -0.43 5.71
C PHE A 36 -10.01 0.16 4.32
N CYS A 37 -10.53 -0.65 3.40
CA CYS A 37 -10.82 -0.21 2.03
C CYS A 37 -11.87 0.90 1.96
N PHE A 38 -12.89 0.82 2.81
CA PHE A 38 -13.95 1.83 2.88
C PHE A 38 -14.14 2.25 4.34
N ALA A 39 -14.35 3.55 4.55
CA ALA A 39 -14.65 4.08 5.87
C ALA A 39 -15.87 3.37 6.49
N GLY A 40 -15.71 2.86 7.71
CA GLY A 40 -16.78 2.17 8.45
C GLY A 40 -17.05 0.72 8.03
N GLN A 41 -16.27 0.15 7.10
CA GLN A 41 -16.34 -1.27 6.73
C GLN A 41 -15.10 -2.03 7.24
N SER A 42 -15.20 -3.36 7.31
CA SER A 42 -14.10 -4.26 7.68
C SER A 42 -13.38 -4.86 6.47
N ASN A 43 -13.67 -4.40 5.25
CA ASN A 43 -13.07 -4.95 4.05
C ASN A 43 -11.61 -4.51 3.91
N GLN A 44 -10.70 -5.48 3.75
CA GLN A 44 -9.26 -5.27 3.55
C GLN A 44 -8.83 -6.08 2.33
N ALA A 45 -8.86 -5.47 1.16
CA ALA A 45 -8.39 -6.07 -0.09
C ALA A 45 -6.87 -6.06 -0.14
N VAL A 46 -6.27 -7.12 -0.68
CA VAL A 46 -4.82 -7.30 -0.75
C VAL A 46 -4.19 -6.19 -1.59
N THR A 47 -4.79 -5.87 -2.73
CA THR A 47 -4.35 -4.79 -3.64
C THR A 47 -4.43 -3.41 -2.99
N GLY A 48 -5.52 -3.10 -2.28
CA GLY A 48 -5.65 -1.84 -1.54
C GLY A 48 -4.59 -1.70 -0.44
N MET A 49 -4.30 -2.77 0.31
CA MET A 49 -3.24 -2.77 1.31
C MET A 49 -1.85 -2.69 0.68
N PHE A 50 -1.65 -3.31 -0.49
CA PHE A 50 -0.42 -3.19 -1.26
C PHE A 50 -0.16 -1.76 -1.74
N ASN A 51 -1.18 -1.08 -2.26
CA ASN A 51 -1.06 0.31 -2.66
C ASN A 51 -0.86 1.26 -1.47
N LEU A 52 -1.51 0.99 -0.33
CA LEU A 52 -1.25 1.70 0.93
C LEU A 52 0.22 1.52 1.37
N TYR A 53 0.74 0.29 1.34
CA TYR A 53 2.14 0.00 1.67
C TYR A 53 3.09 0.81 0.78
N ARG A 54 2.89 0.79 -0.54
CA ARG A 54 3.71 1.58 -1.47
C ARG A 54 3.61 3.09 -1.21
N ALA A 55 2.42 3.61 -0.92
CA ALA A 55 2.21 5.03 -0.65
C ALA A 55 2.86 5.49 0.67
N SER A 56 2.80 4.66 1.71
CA SER A 56 3.33 4.95 3.04
C SER A 56 4.86 5.11 3.08
N GLN A 57 5.56 4.52 2.11
CA GLN A 57 7.02 4.63 2.00
C GLN A 57 7.50 6.04 1.57
N LEU A 58 6.57 6.92 1.18
CA LEU A 58 6.84 8.33 0.86
C LEU A 58 6.49 9.28 2.01
N ALA A 59 6.42 8.76 3.23
CA ALA A 59 6.15 9.55 4.42
C ALA A 59 7.24 10.59 4.66
N PHE A 60 6.82 11.82 4.95
CA PHE A 60 7.69 12.79 5.58
C PHE A 60 7.81 12.51 7.08
N SER A 61 8.90 12.96 7.71
CA SER A 61 9.21 12.63 9.11
C SER A 61 8.10 12.99 10.12
N ARG A 62 7.29 14.01 9.81
CA ARG A 62 6.16 14.49 10.63
C ARG A 62 4.84 13.74 10.43
N GLU A 63 4.76 12.83 9.47
CA GLU A 63 3.50 12.19 9.07
C GLU A 63 3.32 10.84 9.76
N GLU A 64 2.89 10.87 11.02
CA GLU A 64 2.73 9.67 11.85
C GLU A 64 1.70 8.68 11.27
N ILE A 65 0.63 9.19 10.65
CA ILE A 65 -0.38 8.36 9.99
C ILE A 65 0.24 7.42 8.94
N LEU A 66 1.24 7.88 8.19
CA LEU A 66 1.90 7.02 7.20
C LEU A 66 2.89 6.03 7.82
N LYS A 67 3.49 6.34 8.97
CA LYS A 67 4.32 5.37 9.70
C LYS A 67 3.46 4.20 10.19
N ASN A 68 2.31 4.52 10.79
CA ASN A 68 1.34 3.52 11.23
C ASN A 68 0.80 2.73 10.02
N ALA A 69 0.47 3.41 8.91
CA ALA A 69 0.03 2.75 7.69
C ALA A 69 1.08 1.80 7.13
N LYS A 70 2.36 2.19 7.15
CA LYS A 70 3.47 1.34 6.71
C LYS A 70 3.58 0.07 7.55
N GLU A 71 3.58 0.21 8.88
CA GLU A 71 3.67 -0.92 9.80
C GLU A 71 2.48 -1.88 9.62
N PHE A 72 1.26 -1.34 9.65
CA PHE A 72 0.05 -2.14 9.46
C PHE A 72 0.05 -2.88 8.12
N SER A 73 0.25 -2.17 7.00
CA SER A 73 0.17 -2.77 5.67
C SER A 73 1.29 -3.77 5.40
N PHE A 74 2.50 -3.51 5.89
CA PHE A 74 3.60 -4.48 5.80
C PHE A 74 3.26 -5.78 6.54
N ASN A 75 2.85 -5.68 7.80
CA ASN A 75 2.50 -6.84 8.62
C ASN A 75 1.29 -7.62 8.03
N TYR A 76 0.30 -6.89 7.50
CA TYR A 76 -0.85 -7.48 6.82
C TYR A 76 -0.42 -8.31 5.60
N LEU A 77 0.40 -7.72 4.72
CA LEU A 77 0.86 -8.35 3.48
C LEU A 77 1.80 -9.54 3.77
N GLN A 78 2.71 -9.39 4.73
CA GLN A 78 3.59 -10.48 5.17
C GLN A 78 2.78 -11.64 5.72
N GLY A 79 1.81 -11.38 6.60
CA GLY A 79 0.93 -12.43 7.13
C GLY A 79 0.10 -13.11 6.03
N LYS A 80 -0.33 -12.37 5.00
CA LYS A 80 -1.01 -12.95 3.83
C LYS A 80 -0.07 -13.82 3.00
N GLN A 81 1.18 -13.42 2.83
CA GLN A 81 2.21 -14.20 2.13
C GLN A 81 2.48 -15.53 2.85
N GLU A 82 2.65 -15.51 4.17
CA GLU A 82 2.92 -16.70 4.98
C GLU A 82 1.77 -17.72 4.96
N ARG A 83 0.53 -17.25 4.82
CA ARG A 83 -0.66 -18.10 4.70
C ARG A 83 -1.01 -18.52 3.28
N ASP A 84 -0.23 -18.12 2.28
CA ASP A 84 -0.52 -18.33 0.86
C ASP A 84 -1.89 -17.73 0.44
N GLU A 85 -2.23 -16.58 1.02
CA GLU A 85 -3.49 -15.85 0.83
C GLU A 85 -3.32 -14.56 0.00
N LEU A 86 -2.27 -14.46 -0.82
CA LEU A 86 -2.03 -13.32 -1.72
C LEU A 86 -2.92 -13.38 -2.97
N ILE A 87 -4.22 -13.48 -2.74
CA ILE A 87 -5.26 -13.51 -3.75
C ILE A 87 -6.19 -12.33 -3.49
N ASP A 88 -6.47 -11.55 -4.53
CA ASP A 88 -7.43 -10.45 -4.44
C ASP A 88 -8.80 -10.88 -4.96
N LYS A 89 -9.85 -10.50 -4.23
CA LYS A 89 -11.24 -10.81 -4.59
C LYS A 89 -11.69 -10.09 -5.86
N TRP A 90 -11.12 -8.92 -6.14
CA TRP A 90 -11.61 -7.98 -7.14
C TRP A 90 -10.83 -8.03 -8.46
N ILE A 91 -9.72 -8.76 -8.51
CA ILE A 91 -8.89 -8.87 -9.72
C ILE A 91 -8.22 -10.26 -9.84
N ILE A 92 -8.19 -10.79 -11.06
CA ILE A 92 -7.40 -11.97 -11.41
C ILE A 92 -6.12 -11.49 -12.09
N MET A 93 -5.04 -11.43 -11.32
CA MET A 93 -3.72 -10.99 -11.80
C MET A 93 -2.86 -12.19 -12.20
N LYS A 94 -1.92 -11.95 -13.13
CA LYS A 94 -0.97 -12.98 -13.59
C LYS A 94 -0.05 -13.46 -12.47
N ASP A 95 0.49 -12.54 -11.66
CA ASP A 95 1.47 -12.84 -10.61
C ASP A 95 1.43 -11.82 -9.45
N LEU A 96 0.27 -11.71 -8.79
CA LEU A 96 0.13 -10.87 -7.59
C LEU A 96 1.10 -11.28 -6.45
N PRO A 97 1.33 -12.59 -6.17
CA PRO A 97 2.30 -12.99 -5.16
C PRO A 97 3.72 -12.49 -5.46
N GLY A 98 4.16 -12.54 -6.73
CA GLY A 98 5.46 -12.03 -7.15
C GLY A 98 5.61 -10.52 -6.94
N GLU A 99 4.60 -9.73 -7.31
CA GLU A 99 4.61 -8.27 -7.12
C GLU A 99 4.72 -7.87 -5.64
N ILE A 100 3.94 -8.53 -4.78
CA ILE A 100 3.94 -8.26 -3.32
C ILE A 100 5.24 -8.76 -2.69
N GLY A 101 5.70 -9.96 -3.06
CA GLY A 101 6.95 -10.53 -2.57
C GLY A 101 8.14 -9.61 -2.86
N PHE A 102 8.23 -9.09 -4.09
CA PHE A 102 9.26 -8.13 -4.47
C PHE A 102 9.24 -6.87 -3.60
N ALA A 103 8.06 -6.31 -3.33
CA ALA A 103 7.94 -5.07 -2.55
C ALA A 103 8.20 -5.27 -1.04
N LEU A 104 7.94 -6.48 -0.51
CA LEU A 104 8.26 -6.83 0.86
C LEU A 104 9.77 -7.04 1.05
N GLU A 105 10.45 -7.58 0.04
CA GLU A 105 11.90 -7.79 0.05
C GLU A 105 12.69 -6.50 -0.24
N ILE A 106 12.23 -5.70 -1.21
CA ILE A 106 12.93 -4.51 -1.70
C ILE A 106 12.09 -3.25 -1.41
N PRO A 107 12.40 -2.48 -0.35
CA PRO A 107 11.70 -1.24 -0.05
C PRO A 107 11.98 -0.16 -1.11
N TRP A 108 11.13 0.86 -1.17
CA TRP A 108 11.22 1.97 -2.12
C TRP A 108 12.60 2.64 -2.14
N TYR A 109 13.22 2.85 -0.97
CA TYR A 109 14.57 3.42 -0.86
C TYR A 109 15.68 2.56 -1.47
N ALA A 110 15.42 1.27 -1.72
CA ALA A 110 16.34 0.33 -2.37
C ALA A 110 15.87 -0.09 -3.78
N SER A 111 14.69 0.38 -4.22
CA SER A 111 14.10 0.01 -5.51
C SER A 111 14.76 0.79 -6.65
N LEU A 112 15.77 0.20 -7.28
CA LEU A 112 16.38 0.79 -8.47
C LEU A 112 15.44 0.66 -9.67
N PRO A 113 15.29 1.71 -10.51
CA PRO A 113 14.28 1.71 -11.58
C PRO A 113 14.33 0.50 -12.51
N ARG A 114 15.54 0.05 -12.87
CA ARG A 114 15.72 -1.10 -13.78
C ARG A 114 15.51 -2.45 -13.11
N VAL A 115 15.67 -2.53 -11.78
CA VAL A 115 15.41 -3.75 -11.01
C VAL A 115 13.89 -3.96 -10.92
N GLU A 116 13.14 -2.97 -10.41
CA GLU A 116 11.66 -3.05 -10.32
C GLU A 116 11.03 -3.32 -11.69
N THR A 117 11.45 -2.58 -12.72
CA THR A 117 10.94 -2.79 -14.09
C THR A 117 11.20 -4.21 -14.60
N ARG A 118 12.34 -4.83 -14.26
CA ARG A 118 12.69 -6.16 -14.76
C ARG A 118 11.85 -7.27 -14.14
N PHE A 119 11.52 -7.15 -12.85
CA PHE A 119 10.65 -8.10 -12.15
C PHE A 119 9.19 -7.94 -12.54
N TYR A 120 8.76 -6.72 -12.90
CA TYR A 120 7.39 -6.45 -13.33
C TYR A 120 7.06 -6.96 -14.76
N ILE A 121 8.06 -7.10 -15.65
CA ILE A 121 7.91 -7.59 -17.04
C ILE A 121 8.06 -9.11 -17.13
#